data_AF-G2WIR9-F1
#
_entry.id   AF-G2WIR9-F1
#
_cell.length_a   1.000
_cell.length_b   1.000
_cell.length_c   1.000
_cell.angle_alpha   90.00
_cell.angle_beta   90.00
_cell.angle_gamma   90.00
#
_symmetry.space_group_name_H-M   'P 1'
#
loop_
_entity.id
_entity.type
_entity.pdbx_description
1 polymer ?
#
loop_
_entity_poly.entity_id
_entity_poly.type
_entity_poly.pdbx_seq_one_letter_code
_entity_poly.pdbx_strand_id
1 'polypeptide(L)'
;MNALYNHAVKQKNQLQQELARFEKNSVTAPISLQGSISATLVSLEKTVKQYAEHLNRYKEDTNAEEIDPKFANRLATLTQDLHDFTAKFKDLKQSYNENNSRTQLFGSGASHVMDSDNPFSTSETIMNKRNVGGASANGKEGSSNGGGLPLYQGLQKEQSVFERGNAQLDYILEMGQQSFENIVEQNKILSKVQDRMSNGLRTLGVSEQTITSINKRVFKDKLVFWIALILLIIGIYYVLKWLR
;
A
#
# COMPACT_ATOMS: atom_id res chain seq x y z
N MET A 1 -14.55 13.58 5.18
CA MET A 1 -13.34 13.44 6.04
C MET A 1 -13.02 12.01 6.52
N ASN A 2 -13.98 11.15 6.91
CA ASN A 2 -13.65 9.81 7.45
C ASN A 2 -13.46 8.68 6.41
N ALA A 3 -13.82 8.87 5.13
CA ALA A 3 -13.79 7.76 4.16
C ALA A 3 -12.36 7.29 3.82
N LEU A 4 -11.43 8.20 3.51
CA LEU A 4 -10.02 7.84 3.24
C LEU A 4 -9.35 7.25 4.49
N TYR A 5 -9.58 7.85 5.65
CA TYR A 5 -9.05 7.34 6.91
C TYR A 5 -9.58 5.92 7.22
N ASN A 6 -10.89 5.69 7.06
CA ASN A 6 -11.48 4.37 7.26
C ASN A 6 -10.95 3.34 6.24
N HIS A 7 -10.67 3.77 5.01
CA HIS A 7 -10.03 2.93 4.00
C HIS A 7 -8.60 2.55 4.39
N ALA A 8 -7.78 3.53 4.81
CA ALA A 8 -6.43 3.30 5.31
C ALA A 8 -6.43 2.37 6.54
N VAL A 9 -7.39 2.52 7.45
CA VAL A 9 -7.55 1.63 8.62
C VAL A 9 -7.89 0.21 8.20
N LYS A 10 -8.74 0.01 7.17
CA LYS A 10 -9.01 -1.33 6.64
C LYS A 10 -7.76 -1.96 6.04
N GLN A 11 -7.02 -1.21 5.21
CA GLN A 11 -5.75 -1.67 4.62
C GLN A 11 -4.72 -2.00 5.70
N LYS A 12 -4.62 -1.18 6.76
CA LYS A 12 -3.77 -1.45 7.93
C LYS A 12 -4.13 -2.78 8.60
N ASN A 13 -5.41 -3.02 8.90
CA ASN A 13 -5.84 -4.27 9.54
C ASN A 13 -5.56 -5.49 8.65
N GLN A 14 -5.76 -5.34 7.34
CA GLN A 14 -5.42 -6.38 6.37
C GLN A 14 -3.91 -6.67 6.37
N LEU A 15 -3.06 -5.63 6.29
CA LEU A 15 -1.61 -5.77 6.37
C LEU A 15 -1.15 -6.43 7.68
N GLN A 16 -1.76 -6.10 8.81
CA GLN A 16 -1.44 -6.74 10.09
C GLN A 16 -1.74 -8.24 10.06
N GLN A 17 -2.86 -8.65 9.48
CA GLN A 17 -3.21 -10.07 9.34
C GLN A 17 -2.29 -10.78 8.35
N GLU A 18 -1.96 -10.16 7.22
CA GLU A 18 -1.05 -10.72 6.22
C GLU A 18 0.38 -10.86 6.77
N LEU A 19 0.91 -9.86 7.49
CA LEU A 19 2.20 -9.94 8.19
C LEU A 19 2.17 -11.02 9.28
N ALA A 20 1.12 -11.11 10.09
CA ALA A 20 1.02 -12.15 11.12
C ALA A 20 0.97 -13.56 10.50
N ARG A 21 0.32 -13.72 9.35
CA ARG A 21 0.35 -14.97 8.57
C ARG A 21 1.73 -15.27 8.01
N PHE A 22 2.48 -14.24 7.61
CA PHE A 22 3.84 -14.36 7.11
C PHE A 22 4.83 -14.73 8.23
N GLU A 23 4.69 -14.13 9.41
CA GLU A 23 5.46 -14.46 10.62
C GLU A 23 5.23 -15.91 11.06
N LYS A 24 3.97 -16.35 11.11
CA LYS A 24 3.62 -17.72 11.53
C LYS A 24 4.15 -18.79 10.56
N ASN A 25 4.29 -18.45 9.28
CA ASN A 25 4.74 -19.38 8.24
C ASN A 25 6.06 -18.92 7.61
N SER A 26 7.04 -18.48 8.40
CA SER A 26 8.30 -17.90 7.90
C SER A 26 9.11 -18.81 6.97
N VAL A 27 8.85 -20.13 6.95
CA VAL A 27 9.55 -21.13 6.12
C VAL A 27 8.69 -21.64 4.96
N THR A 28 7.36 -21.65 5.10
CA THR A 28 6.42 -22.19 4.10
C THR A 28 5.51 -21.12 3.50
N ALA A 29 5.74 -19.85 3.84
CA ALA A 29 4.93 -18.75 3.36
C ALA A 29 4.97 -18.73 1.83
N PRO A 30 3.80 -18.76 1.18
CA PRO A 30 3.77 -18.77 -0.26
C PRO A 30 4.27 -17.41 -0.76
N ILE A 31 5.06 -17.42 -1.84
CA ILE A 31 5.58 -16.20 -2.49
C ILE A 31 4.44 -15.24 -2.87
N SER A 32 3.23 -15.77 -3.02
CA SER A 32 2.00 -14.99 -3.20
C SER A 32 1.66 -14.07 -2.04
N LEU A 33 1.90 -14.50 -0.81
CA LEU A 33 1.70 -13.65 0.36
C LEU A 33 2.67 -12.47 0.35
N GLN A 34 3.91 -12.67 -0.13
CA GLN A 34 4.88 -11.58 -0.25
C GLN A 34 4.48 -10.56 -1.33
N GLY A 35 3.97 -11.03 -2.47
CA GLY A 35 3.47 -10.18 -3.55
C GLY A 35 2.25 -9.36 -3.13
N SER A 36 1.27 -10.00 -2.49
CA SER A 36 0.07 -9.33 -1.97
C SER A 36 0.40 -8.30 -0.87
N ILE A 37 1.26 -8.64 0.10
CA ILE A 37 1.72 -7.67 1.11
C ILE A 37 2.38 -6.44 0.46
N SER A 38 3.25 -6.67 -0.54
CA SER A 38 3.93 -5.58 -1.26
C SER A 38 2.93 -4.66 -1.96
N ALA A 39 1.91 -5.24 -2.60
CA ALA A 39 0.84 -4.49 -3.25
C ALA A 39 -0.01 -3.68 -2.26
N THR A 40 -0.43 -4.30 -1.14
CA THR A 40 -1.22 -3.63 -0.10
C THR A 40 -0.43 -2.48 0.55
N LEU A 41 0.89 -2.64 0.71
CA LEU A 41 1.78 -1.61 1.23
C LEU A 41 1.87 -0.38 0.31
N VAL A 42 2.04 -0.59 -0.99
CA VAL A 42 2.04 0.49 -1.99
C VAL A 42 0.68 1.19 -2.03
N SER A 43 -0.42 0.44 -1.92
CA SER A 43 -1.76 1.02 -1.88
C SER A 43 -2.01 1.85 -0.62
N LEU A 44 -1.52 1.39 0.54
CA LEU A 44 -1.57 2.15 1.79
C LEU A 44 -0.76 3.45 1.67
N GLU A 45 0.45 3.39 1.11
CA GLU A 45 1.29 4.57 0.86
C GLU A 45 0.57 5.61 0.00
N LYS A 46 -0.05 5.17 -1.10
CA LYS A 46 -0.86 6.05 -1.97
C LYS A 46 -2.02 6.68 -1.20
N THR A 47 -2.72 5.89 -0.39
CA THR A 47 -3.86 6.37 0.42
C THR A 47 -3.41 7.40 1.46
N VAL A 48 -2.27 7.18 2.11
CA VAL A 48 -1.66 8.12 3.07
C VAL A 48 -1.24 9.42 2.40
N LYS A 49 -0.59 9.35 1.23
CA LYS A 49 -0.23 10.54 0.42
C LYS A 49 -1.46 11.34 0.04
N GLN A 50 -2.52 10.69 -0.44
CA GLN A 50 -3.79 11.35 -0.78
C GLN A 50 -4.49 11.96 0.45
N TYR A 51 -4.39 11.32 1.61
CA TYR A 51 -4.89 11.85 2.87
C TYR A 51 -4.12 13.10 3.31
N ALA A 52 -2.79 13.10 3.18
CA ALA A 52 -1.95 14.26 3.45
C ALA A 52 -2.26 15.43 2.51
N GLU A 53 -2.35 15.17 1.21
CA GLU A 53 -2.75 16.20 0.23
C GLU A 53 -4.14 16.76 0.52
N HIS A 54 -5.09 15.93 0.93
CA HIS A 54 -6.42 16.39 1.33
C HIS A 54 -6.37 17.33 2.53
N LEU A 55 -5.49 17.07 3.51
CA LEU A 55 -5.32 17.98 4.64
C LEU A 55 -4.71 19.32 4.23
N ASN A 56 -3.78 19.31 3.28
CA ASN A 56 -3.21 20.55 2.74
C ASN A 56 -4.25 21.34 1.93
N ARG A 57 -5.01 20.67 1.05
CA ARG A 57 -6.11 21.30 0.30
C ARG A 57 -7.20 21.86 1.21
N TYR A 58 -7.54 21.15 2.29
CA TYR A 58 -8.51 21.63 3.28
C TYR A 58 -8.03 22.91 3.99
N LYS A 59 -6.73 23.02 4.29
CA LYS A 59 -6.15 24.25 4.82
C LYS A 59 -6.27 25.43 3.85
N GLU A 60 -5.92 25.19 2.59
CA GLU A 60 -5.99 26.20 1.53
C GLU A 60 -7.42 26.70 1.31
N ASP A 61 -8.40 25.79 1.20
CA ASP A 61 -9.81 26.15 0.97
C ASP A 61 -10.45 26.89 2.16
N THR A 62 -10.09 26.52 3.39
CA THR A 62 -10.74 27.09 4.59
C THR A 62 -10.06 28.38 5.08
N ASN A 63 -8.92 28.79 4.48
CA ASN A 63 -8.04 29.85 5.04
C ASN A 63 -7.76 29.65 6.55
N ALA A 64 -7.75 28.40 6.99
CA ALA A 64 -7.52 28.06 8.39
C ALA A 64 -6.00 28.12 8.67
N GLU A 65 -5.59 28.92 9.66
CA GLU A 65 -4.17 29.03 10.04
C GLU A 65 -3.58 27.69 10.53
N GLU A 66 -4.42 26.76 11.01
CA GLU A 66 -3.97 25.49 11.60
C GLU A 66 -4.79 24.28 11.12
N ILE A 67 -4.12 23.14 10.91
CA ILE A 67 -4.82 21.86 10.74
C ILE A 67 -5.37 21.47 12.10
N ASP A 68 -6.63 21.10 12.14
CA ASP A 68 -7.22 20.42 13.29
C ASP A 68 -6.26 19.32 13.82
N PRO A 69 -5.81 19.41 15.10
CA PRO A 69 -4.74 18.57 15.63
C PRO A 69 -5.09 17.08 15.58
N LYS A 70 -6.39 16.76 15.55
CA LYS A 70 -6.92 15.40 15.37
C LYS A 70 -6.50 14.76 14.05
N PHE A 71 -6.54 15.51 12.94
CA PHE A 71 -6.19 14.94 11.63
C PHE A 71 -4.68 14.85 11.43
N ALA A 72 -3.92 15.80 12.00
CA ALA A 72 -2.46 15.73 12.03
C ALA A 72 -1.99 14.47 12.79
N ASN A 73 -2.55 14.20 13.98
CA ASN A 73 -2.23 12.99 14.75
C ASN A 73 -2.59 11.70 13.99
N ARG A 74 -3.73 11.68 13.28
CA ARG A 74 -4.12 10.53 12.44
C ARG A 74 -3.14 10.28 11.30
N LEU A 75 -2.71 11.33 10.62
CA LEU A 75 -1.72 11.22 9.56
C LEU A 75 -0.39 10.70 10.12
N ALA A 76 0.10 11.28 11.22
CA ALA A 76 1.33 10.86 11.89
C ALA A 76 1.30 9.38 12.30
N THR A 77 0.17 8.93 12.86
CA THR A 77 -0.03 7.51 13.21
C THR A 77 0.04 6.61 11.98
N LEU A 78 -0.67 6.97 10.91
CA LEU A 78 -0.67 6.18 9.67
C LEU A 78 0.71 6.13 8.99
N THR A 79 1.47 7.22 9.01
CA THR A 79 2.84 7.25 8.47
C THR A 79 3.79 6.41 9.30
N GLN A 80 3.66 6.45 10.63
CA GLN A 80 4.45 5.60 11.53
C GLN A 80 4.14 4.12 11.30
N ASP A 81 2.86 3.77 11.26
CA ASP A 81 2.42 2.40 11.00
C ASP A 81 2.95 1.87 9.65
N LEU A 82 2.93 2.69 8.59
CA LEU A 82 3.47 2.33 7.28
C LEU A 82 4.97 2.02 7.36
N HIS A 83 5.74 2.88 8.03
CA HIS A 83 7.17 2.66 8.23
C HIS A 83 7.43 1.36 8.98
N ASP A 84 6.68 1.11 10.07
CA ASP A 84 6.80 -0.10 10.88
C ASP A 84 6.44 -1.37 10.09
N PHE A 85 5.38 -1.34 9.27
CA PHE A 85 5.04 -2.46 8.39
C PHE A 85 6.08 -2.70 7.30
N THR A 86 6.69 -1.65 6.76
CA THR A 86 7.74 -1.75 5.75
C THR A 86 9.00 -2.39 6.33
N ALA A 87 9.41 -1.95 7.53
CA ALA A 87 10.54 -2.52 8.25
C ALA A 87 10.31 -4.00 8.54
N LYS A 88 9.16 -4.35 9.14
CA LYS A 88 8.80 -5.74 9.44
C LYS A 88 8.79 -6.62 8.18
N PHE A 89 8.15 -6.16 7.11
CA PHE A 89 8.11 -6.92 5.86
C PHE A 89 9.51 -7.17 5.27
N LYS A 90 10.40 -6.18 5.35
CA LYS A 90 11.80 -6.31 4.92
C LYS A 90 12.54 -7.36 5.76
N ASP A 91 12.43 -7.30 7.07
CA ASP A 91 13.09 -8.22 8.00
C ASP A 91 12.61 -9.67 7.80
N LEU A 92 11.29 -9.85 7.64
CA LEU A 92 10.73 -11.16 7.35
C LEU A 92 11.16 -11.69 5.97
N LYS A 93 11.25 -10.83 4.96
CA LYS A 93 11.72 -11.22 3.62
C LYS A 93 13.18 -11.68 3.66
N GLN A 94 14.02 -10.99 4.43
CA GLN A 94 15.40 -11.39 4.66
C GLN A 94 15.46 -12.75 5.37
N SER A 95 14.71 -12.91 6.45
CA SER A 95 14.64 -14.17 7.21
C SER A 95 14.17 -15.34 6.34
N TYR A 96 13.18 -15.13 5.47
CA TYR A 96 12.71 -16.13 4.50
C TYR A 96 13.81 -16.54 3.53
N ASN A 97 14.53 -15.57 2.94
CA ASN A 97 15.60 -15.84 1.98
C ASN A 97 16.78 -16.59 2.61
N GLU A 98 17.15 -16.24 3.85
CA GLU A 98 18.21 -16.93 4.59
C GLU A 98 17.85 -18.40 4.87
N ASN A 99 16.61 -18.67 5.29
CA ASN A 99 16.15 -20.03 5.55
C ASN A 99 16.05 -20.88 4.27
N ASN A 100 15.56 -20.30 3.17
CA ASN A 100 15.51 -20.98 1.88
C ASN A 100 16.91 -21.30 1.34
N SER A 101 17.85 -20.35 1.45
CA SER A 101 19.24 -20.55 1.02
C SER A 101 19.96 -21.62 1.85
N ARG A 102 19.73 -21.67 3.17
CA ARG A 102 20.25 -22.73 4.05
C ARG A 102 19.72 -24.10 3.65
N THR A 103 18.42 -24.21 3.37
CA THR A 103 17.80 -25.47 2.94
C THR A 103 18.40 -25.98 1.63
N GLN A 104 18.72 -25.09 0.69
CA GLN A 104 19.38 -25.45 -0.56
C GLN A 104 20.83 -25.91 -0.35
N LEU A 105 21.59 -25.27 0.55
CA LEU A 105 22.95 -25.68 0.90
C LEU A 105 23.00 -27.08 1.55
N PHE A 106 22.09 -27.38 2.47
CA PHE A 106 22.03 -28.70 3.10
C PHE A 106 21.43 -29.77 2.18
N GLY A 107 20.51 -29.40 1.28
CA GLY A 107 19.94 -30.31 0.29
C GLY A 107 20.88 -30.65 -0.86
N SER A 108 21.79 -29.74 -1.23
CA SER A 108 22.80 -29.98 -2.27
C SER A 108 24.02 -30.74 -1.75
N GLY A 109 24.26 -30.71 -0.43
CA GLY A 109 25.41 -31.38 0.20
C GLY A 109 25.37 -32.92 0.18
N ALA A 110 24.21 -33.54 0.00
CA ALA A 110 24.10 -35.01 -0.04
C ALA A 110 24.44 -35.62 -1.41
N SER A 111 24.56 -34.80 -2.48
CA SER A 111 24.83 -35.25 -3.85
C SER A 111 26.20 -34.82 -4.38
N HIS A 112 26.95 -33.99 -3.66
CA HIS A 112 28.21 -33.38 -4.13
C HIS A 112 29.42 -33.78 -3.27
N VAL A 113 29.40 -34.98 -2.67
CA VAL A 113 30.60 -35.56 -2.03
C VAL A 113 31.45 -36.36 -3.05
N MET A 114 31.02 -36.45 -4.31
CA MET A 114 31.82 -37.02 -5.38
C MET A 114 31.88 -36.05 -6.55
N ASP A 115 33.00 -35.35 -6.63
CA ASP A 115 33.58 -34.69 -7.80
C ASP A 115 33.71 -33.15 -7.73
N SER A 116 34.94 -32.73 -8.03
CA SER A 116 35.46 -31.38 -8.32
C SER A 116 35.90 -30.45 -7.16
N ASP A 117 37.22 -30.48 -6.92
CA ASP A 117 38.05 -29.46 -6.27
C ASP A 117 38.13 -28.16 -7.10
N ASN A 118 37.18 -27.23 -6.93
CA ASN A 118 37.36 -25.89 -7.51
C ASN A 118 36.95 -24.74 -6.56
N PRO A 119 37.91 -24.14 -5.82
CA PRO A 119 37.67 -23.14 -4.78
C PRO A 119 37.33 -21.72 -5.29
N PHE A 120 37.20 -21.53 -6.60
CA PHE A 120 36.90 -20.23 -7.23
C PHE A 120 35.60 -20.22 -8.06
N SER A 121 34.72 -21.22 -7.93
CA SER A 121 33.36 -21.09 -8.46
C SER A 121 32.60 -20.11 -7.56
N THR A 122 32.72 -18.83 -7.89
CA THR A 122 31.97 -17.75 -7.24
C THR A 122 30.50 -18.06 -7.30
N SER A 123 29.91 -18.20 -6.12
CA SER A 123 28.48 -18.26 -5.85
C SER A 123 27.83 -16.95 -6.32
N GLU A 124 27.61 -16.84 -7.62
CA GLU A 124 26.69 -15.88 -8.22
C GLU A 124 25.28 -16.32 -7.81
N THR A 125 24.75 -15.63 -6.79
CA THR A 125 23.33 -15.46 -6.45
C THR A 125 22.39 -16.25 -7.37
N ILE A 126 21.90 -17.40 -6.90
CA ILE A 126 20.84 -18.14 -7.60
C ILE A 126 19.51 -17.41 -7.38
N MET A 127 19.38 -16.23 -7.97
CA MET A 127 18.11 -15.76 -8.49
C MET A 127 18.10 -16.10 -9.97
N ASN A 128 17.27 -17.09 -10.31
CA ASN A 128 16.72 -17.21 -11.66
C ASN A 128 17.72 -17.49 -12.79
N LYS A 129 18.65 -18.45 -12.62
CA LYS A 129 19.36 -19.01 -13.77
C LYS A 129 18.53 -20.15 -14.35
N ARG A 130 17.76 -19.81 -15.38
CA ARG A 130 17.24 -20.76 -16.38
C ARG A 130 18.46 -21.52 -16.92
N ASN A 131 18.70 -22.74 -16.43
CA ASN A 131 19.72 -23.63 -16.99
C ASN A 131 19.16 -24.22 -18.29
N VAL A 132 19.02 -23.38 -19.31
CA VAL A 132 18.89 -23.84 -20.69
C VAL A 132 20.24 -24.44 -21.06
N GLY A 133 20.23 -25.74 -21.37
CA GLY A 133 21.40 -26.56 -21.61
C GLY A 133 22.48 -25.84 -22.42
N GLY A 134 23.54 -25.43 -21.73
CA GLY A 134 24.83 -25.15 -22.34
C GLY A 134 25.59 -26.45 -22.39
N ALA A 135 25.73 -27.00 -23.59
CA ALA A 135 26.62 -28.12 -23.85
C ALA A 135 28.03 -27.80 -23.31
N SER A 136 28.39 -28.38 -22.18
CA SER A 136 29.79 -28.44 -21.75
C SER A 136 30.43 -29.59 -22.50
N ALA A 137 30.88 -29.29 -23.71
CA ALA A 137 31.77 -30.15 -24.47
C ALA A 137 33.13 -30.16 -23.77
N ASN A 138 33.29 -31.05 -22.77
CA ASN A 138 34.61 -31.44 -22.30
C ASN A 138 34.73 -32.94 -22.48
N GLY A 139 35.10 -33.34 -23.70
CA GLY A 139 35.46 -34.71 -24.01
C GLY A 139 36.77 -35.05 -23.31
N LYS A 140 36.70 -35.91 -22.29
CA LYS A 140 37.83 -36.72 -21.87
C LYS A 140 37.38 -38.16 -21.73
N GLU A 141 37.99 -38.95 -22.60
CA GLU A 141 37.92 -40.40 -22.70
C GLU A 141 38.21 -41.06 -21.35
N GLY A 142 37.44 -42.10 -21.02
CA GLY A 142 37.64 -42.89 -19.81
C GLY A 142 36.73 -44.11 -19.80
N SER A 143 37.36 -45.27 -20.01
CA SER A 143 36.77 -46.60 -20.17
C SER A 143 35.91 -47.09 -19.01
N SER A 144 34.97 -47.97 -19.36
CA SER A 144 34.47 -49.12 -18.60
C SER A 144 33.21 -49.00 -17.72
N ASN A 145 32.28 -49.90 -18.03
CA ASN A 145 31.46 -50.71 -17.12
C ASN A 145 30.21 -50.06 -16.48
N GLY A 146 29.03 -50.53 -16.94
CA GLY A 146 27.82 -50.70 -16.13
C GLY A 146 27.07 -49.45 -15.67
N GLY A 147 25.91 -49.19 -16.28
CA GLY A 147 24.85 -48.34 -15.68
C GLY A 147 24.37 -47.21 -16.57
N GLY A 148 23.47 -47.50 -17.51
CA GLY A 148 22.76 -46.52 -18.35
C GLY A 148 21.73 -45.66 -17.60
N LEU A 149 22.02 -45.22 -16.37
CA LEU A 149 21.07 -44.55 -15.48
C LEU A 149 21.41 -43.11 -15.00
N PRO A 150 22.58 -42.48 -15.28
CA PRO A 150 22.77 -41.08 -14.83
C PRO A 150 22.06 -40.06 -15.71
N LEU A 151 21.95 -40.29 -17.03
CA LEU A 151 21.35 -39.32 -17.98
C LEU A 151 19.81 -39.30 -17.88
N TYR A 152 19.17 -40.46 -17.77
CA TYR A 152 17.71 -40.58 -17.65
C TYR A 152 17.20 -40.01 -16.32
N GLN A 153 17.93 -40.25 -15.22
CA GLN A 153 17.66 -39.66 -13.91
C GLN A 153 17.80 -38.12 -13.95
N GLY A 154 18.80 -37.61 -14.68
CA GLY A 154 18.99 -36.17 -14.91
C GLY A 154 17.83 -35.53 -15.67
N LEU A 155 17.40 -36.14 -16.78
CA LEU A 155 16.27 -35.70 -17.60
C LEU A 155 14.94 -35.69 -16.83
N GLN A 156 14.66 -36.74 -16.04
CA GLN A 156 13.44 -36.77 -15.21
C GLN A 156 13.47 -35.71 -14.11
N LYS A 157 14.64 -35.49 -13.48
CA LYS A 157 14.80 -34.44 -12.47
C LYS A 157 14.62 -33.07 -13.11
N GLU A 158 15.19 -32.84 -14.29
CA GLU A 158 15.04 -31.60 -15.07
C GLU A 158 13.57 -31.36 -15.47
N GLN A 159 12.89 -32.37 -16.00
CA GLN A 159 11.47 -32.28 -16.34
C GLN A 159 10.61 -31.97 -15.11
N SER A 160 10.86 -32.62 -13.97
CA SER A 160 10.15 -32.32 -12.72
C SER A 160 10.46 -30.93 -12.16
N VAL A 161 11.66 -30.39 -12.42
CA VAL A 161 12.02 -29.00 -12.06
C VAL A 161 11.34 -28.01 -12.99
N PHE A 162 11.23 -28.30 -14.29
CA PHE A 162 10.50 -27.47 -15.24
C PHE A 162 8.99 -27.46 -14.97
N GLU A 163 8.38 -28.61 -14.68
CA GLU A 163 6.96 -28.71 -14.36
C GLU A 163 6.63 -27.95 -13.06
N ARG A 164 7.45 -28.11 -12.01
CA ARG A 164 7.30 -27.33 -10.77
C ARG A 164 7.52 -25.83 -11.00
N GLY A 165 8.51 -25.47 -11.82
CA GLY A 165 8.80 -24.08 -12.17
C GLY A 165 7.66 -23.42 -12.92
N ASN A 166 7.08 -24.09 -13.92
CA ASN A 166 5.92 -23.60 -14.66
C ASN A 166 4.70 -23.44 -13.76
N ALA A 167 4.35 -24.45 -12.97
CA ALA A 167 3.22 -24.37 -12.05
C ALA A 167 3.38 -23.23 -11.02
N GLN A 168 4.61 -22.98 -10.55
CA GLN A 168 4.91 -21.88 -9.65
C GLN A 168 4.84 -20.51 -10.36
N LEU A 169 5.29 -20.40 -11.60
CA LEU A 169 5.17 -19.17 -12.39
C LEU A 169 3.72 -18.85 -12.72
N ASP A 170 2.93 -19.85 -13.12
CA ASP A 170 1.50 -19.70 -13.39
C ASP A 170 0.76 -19.23 -12.14
N TYR A 171 1.07 -19.82 -10.98
CA TYR A 171 0.53 -19.38 -9.69
C TYR A 171 0.94 -17.94 -9.34
N ILE A 172 2.19 -17.54 -9.61
CA ILE A 172 2.66 -16.16 -9.40
C ILE A 172 1.95 -15.19 -10.36
N LEU A 173 1.74 -15.58 -11.62
CA LEU A 173 1.09 -14.76 -12.63
C LEU A 173 -0.39 -14.56 -12.35
N GLU A 174 -1.12 -15.64 -12.02
CA GLU A 174 -2.54 -15.58 -11.67
C GLU A 174 -2.77 -14.65 -10.46
N MET A 175 -1.94 -14.79 -9.45
CA MET A 175 -2.08 -14.00 -8.23
C MET A 175 -1.50 -12.58 -8.40
N GLY A 176 -0.53 -12.38 -9.30
CA GLY A 176 -0.14 -11.06 -9.80
C GLY A 176 -1.27 -10.36 -10.56
N GLN A 177 -2.03 -11.09 -11.37
CA GLN A 177 -3.23 -10.59 -12.05
C GLN A 177 -4.31 -10.19 -11.05
N GLN A 178 -4.62 -11.04 -10.07
CA GLN A 178 -5.59 -10.72 -9.00
C GLN A 178 -5.13 -9.52 -8.15
N SER A 179 -3.85 -9.45 -7.81
CA SER A 179 -3.30 -8.30 -7.08
C SER A 179 -3.36 -7.01 -7.90
N PHE A 180 -3.09 -7.08 -9.20
CA PHE A 180 -3.23 -5.94 -10.10
C PHE A 180 -4.69 -5.51 -10.24
N GLU A 181 -5.61 -6.45 -10.38
CA GLU A 181 -7.05 -6.20 -10.41
C GLU A 181 -7.51 -5.49 -9.12
N ASN A 182 -7.04 -5.95 -7.95
CA ASN A 182 -7.30 -5.29 -6.67
C ASN A 182 -6.74 -3.86 -6.64
N ILE A 183 -5.54 -3.61 -7.17
CA ILE A 183 -4.97 -2.25 -7.27
C ILE A 183 -5.80 -1.39 -8.22
N VAL A 184 -6.23 -1.93 -9.36
CA VAL A 184 -7.05 -1.23 -10.36
C VAL A 184 -8.42 -0.89 -9.80
N GLU A 185 -9.06 -1.82 -9.09
CA GLU A 185 -10.34 -1.59 -8.42
C GLU A 185 -10.20 -0.54 -7.31
N GLN A 186 -9.15 -0.64 -6.48
CA GLN A 186 -8.83 0.37 -5.47
C GLN A 186 -8.59 1.74 -6.12
N ASN A 187 -7.93 1.81 -7.27
CA ASN A 187 -7.73 3.05 -8.01
C ASN A 187 -9.06 3.63 -8.53
N LYS A 188 -9.97 2.79 -9.02
CA LYS A 188 -11.33 3.20 -9.43
C LYS A 188 -12.15 3.72 -8.24
N ILE A 189 -12.03 3.09 -7.07
CA ILE A 189 -12.66 3.54 -5.83
C ILE A 189 -12.07 4.90 -5.41
N LEU A 190 -10.75 5.05 -5.43
CA LEU A 190 -10.06 6.31 -5.13
C LEU A 190 -10.45 7.43 -6.11
N SER A 191 -10.55 7.13 -7.40
CA SER A 191 -11.05 8.08 -8.42
C SER A 191 -12.49 8.47 -8.17
N LYS A 192 -13.38 7.53 -7.85
CA LYS A 192 -14.77 7.85 -7.48
C LYS A 192 -14.84 8.70 -6.23
N VAL A 193 -13.99 8.46 -5.25
CA VAL A 193 -13.87 9.30 -4.05
C VAL A 193 -13.38 10.70 -4.43
N GLN A 194 -12.39 10.81 -5.30
CA GLN A 194 -11.91 12.08 -5.85
C GLN A 194 -13.00 12.82 -6.64
N ASP A 195 -13.79 12.13 -7.47
CA ASP A 195 -14.88 12.74 -8.24
C ASP A 195 -16.01 13.19 -7.33
N ARG A 196 -16.39 12.37 -6.34
CA ARG A 196 -17.37 12.74 -5.32
C ARG A 196 -16.86 13.90 -4.45
N MET A 197 -15.56 13.96 -4.20
CA MET A 197 -14.90 15.06 -3.51
C MET A 197 -14.89 16.32 -4.37
N SER A 198 -14.52 16.26 -5.64
CA SER A 198 -14.54 17.39 -6.57
C SER A 198 -15.96 17.96 -6.72
N ASN A 199 -16.96 17.10 -6.86
CA ASN A 199 -18.36 17.49 -6.88
C ASN A 199 -18.83 18.05 -5.53
N GLY A 200 -18.35 17.47 -4.42
CA GLY A 200 -18.53 17.96 -3.06
C GLY A 200 -17.97 19.36 -2.84
N LEU A 201 -16.76 19.62 -3.35
CA LEU A 201 -16.09 20.92 -3.29
C LEU A 201 -16.77 21.93 -4.19
N ARG A 202 -17.19 21.54 -5.40
CA ARG A 202 -17.98 22.40 -6.29
C ARG A 202 -19.33 22.78 -5.67
N THR A 203 -20.00 21.87 -4.98
CA THR A 203 -21.25 22.20 -4.27
C THR A 203 -21.02 22.99 -2.98
N LEU A 204 -19.90 22.79 -2.27
CA LEU A 204 -19.54 23.57 -1.09
C LEU A 204 -19.14 25.00 -1.47
N GLY A 205 -18.39 25.20 -2.56
CA GLY A 205 -18.06 26.50 -3.12
C GLY A 205 -19.28 27.26 -3.67
N VAL A 206 -20.27 26.55 -4.23
CA VAL A 206 -21.58 27.14 -4.56
C VAL A 206 -22.40 27.43 -3.29
N SER A 207 -22.23 26.64 -2.22
CA SER A 207 -22.87 26.92 -0.93
C SER A 207 -22.26 28.11 -0.21
N GLU A 208 -21.00 28.48 -0.42
CA GLU A 208 -20.37 29.64 0.21
C GLU A 208 -21.00 30.96 -0.27
N GLN A 209 -21.30 31.08 -1.58
CA GLN A 209 -22.12 32.18 -2.10
C GLN A 209 -23.54 32.18 -1.52
N THR A 210 -24.12 31.00 -1.28
CA THR A 210 -25.45 30.88 -0.67
C THR A 210 -25.43 31.22 0.82
N ILE A 211 -24.44 30.75 1.58
CA ILE A 211 -24.22 30.99 3.01
C ILE A 211 -23.92 32.47 3.26
N THR A 212 -23.06 33.08 2.44
CA THR A 212 -22.80 34.53 2.50
C THR A 212 -24.05 35.33 2.13
N SER A 213 -24.85 34.88 1.17
CA SER A 213 -26.13 35.52 0.83
C SER A 213 -27.17 35.43 1.97
N ILE A 214 -27.20 34.32 2.72
CA ILE A 214 -28.06 34.13 3.89
C ILE A 214 -27.58 34.99 5.06
N ASN A 215 -26.28 34.99 5.36
CA ASN A 215 -25.72 35.78 6.45
C ASN A 215 -25.92 37.30 6.22
N LYS A 216 -25.86 37.74 4.95
CA LYS A 216 -26.16 39.13 4.57
C LYS A 216 -27.62 39.53 4.81
N ARG A 217 -28.59 38.60 4.71
CA ARG A 217 -30.00 38.88 5.05
C ARG A 217 -30.19 39.03 6.55
N VAL A 218 -29.59 38.14 7.35
CA VAL A 218 -29.68 38.20 8.82
C VAL A 218 -29.00 39.44 9.38
N PHE A 219 -27.88 39.87 8.80
CA PHE A 219 -27.20 41.11 9.21
C PHE A 219 -28.05 42.36 8.92
N LYS A 220 -28.69 42.42 7.74
CA LYS A 220 -29.61 43.52 7.39
C LYS A 220 -30.81 43.58 8.34
N ASP A 221 -31.38 42.44 8.69
CA ASP A 221 -32.53 42.36 9.59
C ASP A 221 -32.19 42.85 11.00
N LYS A 222 -31.04 42.42 11.55
CA LYS A 222 -30.52 42.96 12.82
C LYS A 222 -30.27 44.46 12.76
N LEU A 223 -29.72 44.96 11.66
CA LEU A 223 -29.45 46.39 11.47
C LEU A 223 -30.75 47.22 11.45
N VAL A 224 -31.79 46.76 10.75
CA VAL A 224 -33.10 47.41 10.74
C VAL A 224 -33.74 47.42 12.13
N PHE A 225 -33.61 46.32 12.88
CA PHE A 225 -34.09 46.26 14.28
C PHE A 225 -33.40 47.29 15.17
N TRP A 226 -32.07 47.43 15.10
CA TRP A 226 -31.33 48.43 15.89
C TRP A 226 -31.71 49.87 15.52
N ILE A 227 -31.92 50.17 14.23
CA ILE A 227 -32.39 51.50 13.78
C ILE A 227 -33.78 51.78 14.35
N ALA A 228 -34.71 50.83 14.26
CA ALA A 228 -36.07 50.98 14.78
C ALA A 228 -36.08 51.19 16.31
N LEU A 229 -35.23 50.46 17.05
CA LEU A 229 -35.06 50.61 18.49
C LEU A 229 -34.59 52.02 18.87
N ILE A 230 -33.58 52.55 18.16
CA ILE A 230 -33.04 53.90 18.41
C ILE A 230 -34.10 54.96 18.12
N LEU A 231 -34.85 54.81 17.02
CA LEU A 231 -35.90 55.76 16.64
C LEU A 231 -37.03 55.78 17.68
N LEU A 232 -37.41 54.61 18.23
CA LEU A 232 -38.39 54.50 19.31
C LEU A 232 -37.92 55.20 20.59
N ILE A 233 -36.65 55.02 20.99
CA ILE A 233 -36.07 55.69 22.17
C ILE A 233 -36.06 57.21 21.96
N ILE A 234 -35.69 57.68 20.76
CA ILE A 234 -35.72 59.11 20.41
C ILE A 234 -37.14 59.65 20.49
N GLY A 235 -38.14 58.92 19.98
CA GLY A 235 -39.54 59.31 20.06
C GLY A 235 -40.02 59.48 21.50
N ILE A 236 -39.72 58.50 22.37
CA ILE A 236 -40.02 58.58 23.81
C ILE A 236 -39.33 59.78 24.46
N TYR A 237 -38.06 60.03 24.13
CA TYR A 237 -37.33 61.20 24.64
C TYR A 237 -37.99 62.52 24.25
N TYR A 238 -38.41 62.68 22.99
CA TYR A 238 -39.11 63.89 22.54
C TYR A 238 -40.48 64.07 23.22
N VAL A 239 -41.23 62.99 23.44
CA VAL A 239 -42.51 63.04 24.18
C VAL A 239 -42.27 63.47 25.63
N LEU A 240 -41.28 62.89 26.31
CA LEU A 240 -40.92 63.25 27.69
C LEU A 240 -40.42 64.70 27.81
N LYS A 241 -39.68 65.19 26.80
CA LYS A 241 -39.21 66.57 26.76
C LYS A 241 -40.33 67.56 26.46
N TRP A 242 -41.36 67.17 25.70
CA TRP A 242 -42.46 68.06 25.35
C TRP A 242 -43.56 68.09 26.41
N LEU A 243 -43.73 67.00 27.17
CA LEU A 243 -44.69 66.92 28.28
C LEU A 243 -44.15 67.48 29.61
N ARG A 244 -42.89 67.93 29.65
CA ARG A 244 -42.22 68.52 30.81
C ARG A 244 -41.87 69.97 30.54
#